data_AF-A0A9D1TAY7-F1
#
_entry.id   AF-A0A9D1TAY7-F1
#
_cell.length_a   1.000
_cell.length_b   1.000
_cell.length_c   1.000
_cell.angle_alpha   90.00
_cell.angle_beta   90.00
_cell.angle_gamma   90.00
#
_symmetry.space_group_name_H-M   'P 1'
#
loop_
_entity.id
_entity.type
_entity.pdbx_description
1 polymer ?
#
loop_
_entity_poly.entity_id
_entity_poly.type
_entity_poly.pdbx_seq_one_letter_code
_entity_poly.pdbx_strand_id
1 'polypeptide(L)'
;MYEKKKERKRKLGVMREVDGFLKQCSKTAFLYFTGSRPMTQAGFELCVEEMIQLNYTSLYSAFSEKYPEMLEHFNLQADELEKRGREAGLPEAVKQQMWDRILENIGEK
;
A
#
# COMPACT_ATOMS: atom_id res chain seq x y z
N MET A 1 -6.48 31.15 -13.17
CA MET A 1 -5.58 30.53 -14.17
C MET A 1 -4.58 29.53 -13.58
N TYR A 2 -4.10 29.71 -12.35
CA TYR A 2 -3.11 28.82 -11.72
C TYR A 2 -3.65 27.40 -11.45
N GLU A 3 -4.86 27.26 -10.92
CA GLU A 3 -5.51 25.97 -10.65
C GLU A 3 -5.61 25.07 -11.89
N LYS A 4 -6.04 25.62 -13.03
CA LYS A 4 -6.15 24.87 -14.30
C LYS A 4 -4.81 24.30 -14.80
N LYS A 5 -3.69 24.99 -14.54
CA LYS A 5 -2.35 24.50 -14.91
C LYS A 5 -1.88 23.37 -13.99
N LYS A 6 -2.20 23.45 -12.70
CA LYS A 6 -1.88 22.42 -11.69
C LYS A 6 -2.66 21.14 -11.96
N GLU A 7 -3.95 21.26 -12.24
CA GLU A 7 -4.82 20.12 -12.57
C GLU A 7 -4.38 19.39 -13.85
N ARG A 8 -3.98 20.14 -14.89
CA ARG A 8 -3.41 19.55 -16.12
C ARG A 8 -2.13 18.75 -15.85
N LYS A 9 -1.22 19.27 -15.02
CA LYS A 9 0.02 18.57 -14.66
C LYS A 9 -0.27 17.28 -13.87
N ARG A 10 -1.23 17.31 -12.93
CA ARG A 10 -1.68 16.13 -12.19
C ARG A 10 -2.23 15.05 -13.14
N LYS A 11 -3.11 15.42 -14.08
CA LYS A 11 -3.66 14.49 -15.08
C LYS A 11 -2.58 13.88 -15.99
N LEU A 12 -1.59 14.67 -16.41
CA LEU A 12 -0.46 14.18 -17.21
C LEU A 12 0.43 13.19 -16.43
N GLY A 13 0.65 13.44 -15.13
CA GLY A 13 1.37 12.51 -14.25
C GLY A 13 0.63 11.18 -14.12
N VAL A 14 -0.66 11.24 -13.80
CA VAL A 14 -1.51 10.04 -13.69
C VAL A 14 -1.53 9.25 -15.00
N MET A 15 -1.69 9.90 -16.17
CA MET A 15 -1.70 9.19 -17.45
C MET A 15 -0.38 8.43 -17.73
N ARG A 16 0.77 9.00 -17.39
CA ARG A 16 2.06 8.31 -17.55
C ARG A 16 2.16 7.10 -16.63
N GLU A 17 1.69 7.22 -15.39
CA GLU A 17 1.67 6.12 -14.44
C GLU A 17 0.67 5.03 -14.85
N VAL A 18 -0.47 5.38 -15.45
CA VAL A 18 -1.40 4.41 -16.06
C VAL A 18 -0.71 3.60 -17.14
N ASP A 19 -0.05 4.26 -18.10
CA ASP A 19 0.67 3.56 -19.18
C ASP A 19 1.79 2.67 -18.65
N GLY A 20 2.49 3.12 -17.60
CA GLY A 20 3.52 2.36 -16.90
C GLY A 20 2.95 1.15 -16.16
N PHE A 21 1.81 1.33 -15.48
CA PHE A 21 1.11 0.28 -14.75
C PHE A 21 0.61 -0.80 -15.69
N LEU A 22 -0.08 -0.45 -16.77
CA LEU A 22 -0.60 -1.41 -17.74
C LEU A 22 0.47 -2.29 -18.40
N LYS A 23 1.74 -1.86 -18.38
CA LYS A 23 2.88 -2.63 -18.91
C LYS A 23 3.56 -3.53 -17.88
N GLN A 24 3.46 -3.20 -16.60
CA GLN A 24 4.24 -3.84 -15.54
C GLN A 24 3.39 -4.58 -14.51
N CYS A 25 2.09 -4.29 -14.45
CA CYS A 25 1.18 -4.95 -13.52
C CYS A 25 0.96 -6.43 -13.90
N SER A 26 0.54 -7.22 -12.91
CA SER A 26 0.16 -8.60 -13.13
C SER A 26 -1.06 -8.69 -14.06
N LYS A 27 -1.21 -9.85 -14.72
CA LYS A 27 -2.40 -10.12 -15.55
C LYS A 27 -3.69 -9.97 -14.75
N THR A 28 -3.68 -10.34 -13.47
CA THR A 28 -4.87 -10.26 -12.62
C THR A 28 -5.20 -8.81 -12.29
N ALA A 29 -4.22 -8.00 -11.88
CA ALA A 29 -4.41 -6.57 -11.62
C ALA A 29 -4.87 -5.84 -12.89
N PHE A 30 -4.28 -6.17 -14.05
CA PHE A 30 -4.69 -5.64 -15.35
C PHE A 30 -6.18 -5.86 -15.62
N LEU A 31 -6.71 -7.05 -15.37
CA LEU A 31 -8.11 -7.38 -15.62
C LEU A 31 -9.07 -6.56 -14.76
N TYR A 32 -8.76 -6.37 -13.48
CA TYR A 32 -9.55 -5.52 -12.59
C TYR A 32 -9.43 -4.04 -12.96
N PHE A 33 -8.21 -3.57 -13.20
CA PHE A 33 -7.91 -2.17 -13.46
C PHE A 33 -8.55 -1.67 -14.77
N THR A 34 -8.52 -2.48 -15.83
CA THR A 34 -9.14 -2.16 -17.13
C THR A 34 -10.65 -2.35 -17.15
N GLY A 35 -11.25 -2.91 -16.09
CA GLY A 35 -12.68 -3.23 -16.04
C GLY A 35 -13.07 -4.47 -16.84
N SER A 36 -12.10 -5.26 -17.31
CA SER A 36 -12.35 -6.58 -17.91
C SER A 36 -12.95 -7.57 -16.91
N ARG A 37 -12.78 -7.30 -15.60
CA ARG A 37 -13.46 -7.97 -14.50
C ARG A 37 -14.12 -6.92 -13.58
N PRO A 38 -15.29 -7.23 -12.98
CA PRO A 38 -15.89 -6.36 -11.96
C PRO A 38 -14.92 -6.12 -10.81
N MET A 39 -14.84 -4.87 -10.34
CA MET A 39 -13.99 -4.53 -9.20
C MET A 39 -14.54 -5.18 -7.91
N THR A 40 -13.68 -5.88 -7.19
CA THR A 40 -13.95 -6.46 -5.86
C THR A 40 -12.94 -5.92 -4.86
N GLN A 41 -13.19 -6.10 -3.56
CA GLN A 41 -12.24 -5.68 -2.51
C GLN A 41 -10.83 -6.26 -2.75
N ALA A 42 -10.73 -7.58 -2.98
CA ALA A 42 -9.45 -8.23 -3.27
C ALA A 42 -8.81 -7.74 -4.59
N GLY A 43 -9.62 -7.41 -5.60
CA GLY A 43 -9.13 -6.82 -6.84
C GLY A 43 -8.58 -5.40 -6.65
N PHE A 44 -9.24 -4.60 -5.80
CA PHE A 44 -8.80 -3.26 -5.42
C PHE A 44 -7.48 -3.31 -4.65
N GLU A 45 -7.38 -4.17 -3.64
CA GLU A 45 -6.18 -4.38 -2.83
C GLU A 45 -4.99 -4.79 -3.70
N LEU A 46 -5.19 -5.75 -4.61
CA LEU A 46 -4.16 -6.16 -5.55
C LEU A 46 -3.68 -4.99 -6.43
N CYS A 47 -4.60 -4.18 -6.95
CA CYS A 47 -4.24 -3.02 -7.76
C CYS A 47 -3.43 -1.99 -6.94
N VAL A 48 -3.86 -1.70 -5.71
CA VAL A 48 -3.19 -0.76 -4.82
C VAL A 48 -1.80 -1.25 -4.43
N GLU A 49 -1.67 -2.52 -4.06
CA GLU A 49 -0.39 -3.13 -3.69
C GLU A 49 0.62 -3.00 -4.84
N GLU A 50 0.22 -3.36 -6.06
CA GLU A 50 1.11 -3.25 -7.22
C GLU A 50 1.43 -1.79 -7.57
N MET A 51 0.49 -0.84 -7.40
CA MET A 51 0.78 0.59 -7.58
C MET A 51 1.82 1.08 -6.58
N ILE A 52 1.75 0.64 -5.32
CA ILE A 52 2.73 0.99 -4.28
C ILE A 52 4.10 0.39 -4.61
N GLN A 53 4.15 -0.90 -4.97
CA GLN A 53 5.39 -1.59 -5.35
C GLN A 53 6.08 -0.95 -6.56
N LEU A 54 5.30 -0.49 -7.55
CA LEU A 54 5.80 0.20 -8.74
C LEU A 54 6.02 1.72 -8.53
N ASN A 55 5.79 2.21 -7.31
CA ASN A 55 5.94 3.62 -6.91
C ASN A 55 5.07 4.61 -7.73
N TYR A 56 3.86 4.19 -8.10
CA TYR A 56 2.88 5.01 -8.83
C TYR A 56 1.92 5.73 -7.87
N THR A 57 2.47 6.72 -7.18
CA THR A 57 1.76 7.48 -6.13
C THR A 57 0.62 8.35 -6.67
N SER A 58 0.74 8.92 -7.86
CA SER A 58 -0.32 9.75 -8.45
C SER A 58 -1.51 8.88 -8.87
N LEU A 59 -1.22 7.72 -9.44
CA LEU A 59 -2.20 6.72 -9.86
C LEU A 59 -2.90 6.13 -8.65
N TYR A 60 -2.15 5.74 -7.61
CA TYR A 60 -2.73 5.30 -6.34
C TYR A 60 -3.74 6.32 -5.80
N SER A 61 -3.35 7.59 -5.69
CA SER A 61 -4.26 8.64 -5.20
C SER A 61 -5.53 8.75 -6.05
N ALA A 62 -5.42 8.80 -7.37
CA ALA A 62 -6.56 8.91 -8.27
C ALA A 62 -7.45 7.65 -8.27
N PHE A 63 -6.84 6.47 -8.11
CA PHE A 63 -7.55 5.19 -8.08
C PHE A 63 -8.30 5.02 -6.75
N SER A 64 -7.68 5.36 -5.63
CA SER A 64 -8.30 5.34 -4.31
C SER A 64 -9.44 6.36 -4.18
N GLU A 65 -9.34 7.54 -4.82
CA GLU A 65 -10.45 8.51 -4.92
C GLU A 65 -11.67 7.95 -5.66
N LYS A 66 -11.46 7.01 -6.59
CA LYS A 66 -12.55 6.38 -7.38
C LYS A 66 -13.30 5.29 -6.60
N TYR A 67 -12.64 4.65 -5.63
CA TYR A 67 -13.21 3.55 -4.84
C TYR A 67 -13.12 3.83 -3.33
N PRO A 68 -13.80 4.88 -2.82
CA PRO A 68 -13.65 5.33 -1.44
C PRO A 68 -14.07 4.27 -0.41
N GLU A 69 -15.14 3.52 -0.67
CA GLU A 69 -15.64 2.47 0.24
C GLU A 69 -14.63 1.31 0.38
N MET A 70 -13.97 0.92 -0.72
CA MET A 70 -12.96 -0.14 -0.70
C MET A 70 -11.67 0.31 -0.02
N LEU A 71 -11.32 1.58 -0.17
CA LEU A 71 -10.21 2.21 0.54
C LEU A 71 -10.48 2.27 2.05
N GLU A 72 -11.70 2.63 2.46
CA GLU A 72 -12.09 2.65 3.87
C GLU A 72 -11.95 1.26 4.49
N HIS A 73 -12.47 0.23 3.82
CA HIS A 73 -12.32 -1.16 4.26
C HIS A 73 -10.85 -1.59 4.34
N PHE A 74 -10.04 -1.24 3.34
CA PHE A 74 -8.60 -1.52 3.35
C PHE A 74 -7.88 -0.88 4.54
N ASN A 75 -8.19 0.40 4.83
CA ASN A 75 -7.60 1.10 5.97
C ASN A 75 -8.03 0.50 7.31
N LEU A 76 -9.30 0.10 7.45
CA LEU A 76 -9.79 -0.60 8.65
C LEU A 76 -9.03 -1.91 8.89
N GLN A 77 -8.79 -2.69 7.84
CA GLN A 77 -8.00 -3.92 7.96
C GLN A 77 -6.55 -3.65 8.34
N ALA A 78 -5.94 -2.60 7.78
CA ALA A 78 -4.58 -2.17 8.14
C ALA A 78 -4.50 -1.78 9.63
N ASP A 79 -5.47 -1.01 10.13
CA ASP A 79 -5.55 -0.62 11.54
C ASP A 79 -5.73 -1.83 12.48
N GLU A 80 -6.57 -2.80 12.09
CA GLU A 80 -6.76 -4.03 12.86
C GLU A 80 -5.48 -4.88 12.91
N LEU A 81 -4.77 -4.99 11.79
CA LEU A 81 -3.47 -5.67 11.72
C LEU A 81 -2.44 -4.98 12.61
N GLU A 82 -2.37 -3.65 12.59
CA GLU A 82 -1.46 -2.89 13.45
C GLU A 82 -1.79 -3.09 14.94
N LYS A 83 -3.08 -3.10 15.31
CA LYS A 83 -3.53 -3.39 16.68
C LYS A 83 -3.13 -4.80 17.12
N ARG A 84 -3.40 -5.82 16.29
CA ARG A 84 -2.99 -7.20 16.59
C ARG A 84 -1.48 -7.34 16.70
N GLY A 85 -0.71 -6.64 15.86
CA GLY A 85 0.75 -6.61 15.96
C GLY A 85 1.25 -5.99 17.27
N ARG A 86 0.57 -4.93 17.75
CA ARG A 86 0.86 -4.31 19.05
C ARG A 86 0.53 -5.24 20.22
N GLU A 87 -0.61 -5.93 20.16
CA GLU A 87 -1.04 -6.90 21.18
C GLU A 87 -0.17 -8.16 21.21
N ALA A 88 0.29 -8.63 20.05
CA ALA A 88 1.22 -9.75 19.91
C ALA A 88 2.69 -9.37 20.18
N GLY A 89 2.97 -8.08 20.38
CA GLY A 89 4.31 -7.60 20.71
C GLY A 89 4.76 -8.15 22.06
N LEU A 90 5.98 -8.69 22.11
CA LEU A 90 6.59 -9.10 23.38
C LEU A 90 6.64 -7.90 24.34
N PRO A 91 6.26 -8.07 25.62
CA PRO A 91 6.39 -7.02 26.63
C PRO A 91 7.83 -6.50 26.67
N GLU A 92 7.99 -5.20 26.91
CA GLU A 92 9.30 -4.54 26.88
C GLU A 92 10.31 -5.20 27.83
N ALA A 93 9.85 -5.66 28.99
CA ALA A 93 10.68 -6.41 29.94
C ALA A 93 11.23 -7.72 29.36
N VAL A 94 10.47 -8.41 28.50
CA VAL A 94 10.90 -9.65 27.84
C VAL A 94 11.88 -9.36 26.72
N LYS A 95 11.66 -8.28 25.95
CA LYS A 95 12.63 -7.81 24.96
C LYS A 95 13.96 -7.42 25.61
N GLN A 96 13.91 -6.72 26.74
CA GLN A 96 15.10 -6.32 27.50
C GLN A 96 15.85 -7.55 28.01
N GLN A 97 15.17 -8.54 28.60
CA GLN A 97 15.81 -9.79 29.02
C GLN A 97 16.45 -10.57 27.87
N MET A 98 15.81 -10.60 26.69
CA MET A 98 16.40 -11.21 25.50
C MET A 98 17.64 -10.44 25.04
N TRP A 99 17.60 -9.11 25.09
CA TRP A 99 18.72 -8.25 24.71
C TRP A 99 19.90 -8.39 25.66
N ASP A 100 19.65 -8.42 26.97
CA ASP A 100 20.67 -8.63 28.00
C ASP A 100 21.36 -9.99 27.81
N ARG A 101 20.60 -11.06 27.52
CA ARG A 101 21.17 -12.39 27.18
C ARG A 101 22.00 -12.38 25.91
N ILE A 102 21.61 -11.60 24.90
CA ILE A 102 22.40 -11.46 23.67
C ILE A 102 23.71 -10.74 23.98
N LEU A 103 23.67 -9.67 24.78
CA LEU A 103 24.86 -8.92 25.20
C LEU A 103 25.81 -9.76 26.07
N GLU A 104 25.30 -10.57 26.99
CA GLU A 104 26.09 -11.51 27.78
C GLU A 104 26.85 -12.50 26.88
N ASN A 105 26.16 -13.10 25.90
CA ASN A 105 26.78 -14.03 24.97
C ASN A 105 27.78 -13.37 23.99
N ILE A 106 27.67 -12.07 23.75
CA ILE A 106 28.63 -11.31 22.92
C ILE A 106 29.85 -10.88 23.74
N GLY A 107 29.66 -10.61 25.04
CA GLY A 107 30.72 -10.21 25.97
C GLY A 107 31.64 -11.32 26.46
N GLU A 108 31.29 -12.60 26.25
CA GLU A 108 32.12 -13.77 26.60
C GLU A 108 33.20 -14.14 25.55
N LYS A 109 33.83 -13.16 24.88
CA LYS A 109 35.02 -13.37 24.04
C LYS A 109 36.18 -12.50 24.47
#